data_AF-A0A357CLA8-F1
#
_entry.id   AF-A0A357CLA8-F1
#
_cell.length_a   1.000
_cell.length_b   1.000
_cell.length_c   1.000
_cell.angle_alpha   90.00
_cell.angle_beta   90.00
_cell.angle_gamma   90.00
#
_symmetry.space_group_name_H-M   'P 1'
#
loop_
_entity.id
_entity.type
_entity.pdbx_description
1 polymer ?
#
loop_
_entity_poly.entity_id
_entity_poly.type
_entity_poly.pdbx_seq_one_letter_code
_entity_poly.pdbx_strand_id
1 'polypeptide(L)'
;MLPQDLNRHIAYDLGAAGVAERLALLLGVPALLTRFSRLLIDPNRGLDDPTLVMQISDGLIVPGNAGIDEAEVADRIERYYLPYHSAVDRAVEAAVAAGRPPVLLSMHSFTQAWKGVPRPWAVGVLWDKDPRLALPLLEGLKTIPGIEVGDNVPYSGQLKGDTLYRHGTVRGLAHALVEVRQDLILGDEGQAEWAERLAEAMRKVMNAGGPLHAIELHGSHTDPKGVKEVAPKPSKKGEQLMDEKTRVELEAAAFRRLVEHLRERSDVQNLELMELAGFCRNCLSGWYQEAAAEKGVSVSKDEAREIVYGMPYEAWKAKFQTEAQPKPRKRAS
;
A
#
# COMPACT_ATOMS: atom_id res chain seq x y z
N MET A 1 -2.05 -26.08 -17.28
CA MET A 1 -0.88 -26.09 -16.38
C MET A 1 -0.60 -27.52 -15.95
N LEU A 2 0.66 -27.95 -15.96
CA LEU A 2 1.13 -29.24 -15.45
C LEU A 2 1.78 -29.06 -14.05
N PRO A 3 1.91 -30.11 -13.23
CA PRO A 3 2.54 -30.00 -11.91
C PRO A 3 3.93 -29.36 -11.92
N GLN A 4 4.74 -29.64 -12.94
CA GLN A 4 6.06 -29.05 -13.11
C GLN A 4 6.05 -27.52 -13.32
N ASP A 5 4.94 -26.95 -13.82
CA ASP A 5 4.82 -25.51 -14.01
C ASP A 5 4.77 -24.75 -12.67
N LEU A 6 4.39 -25.44 -11.59
CA LEU A 6 4.41 -24.87 -10.24
C LEU A 6 5.82 -24.63 -9.71
N ASN A 7 6.86 -25.17 -10.36
CA ASN A 7 8.26 -24.91 -10.03
C ASN A 7 8.88 -23.79 -10.87
N ARG A 8 8.06 -23.03 -11.61
CA ARG A 8 8.50 -21.88 -12.42
C ARG A 8 8.16 -20.57 -11.73
N HIS A 9 8.78 -19.50 -12.23
CA HIS A 9 8.56 -18.11 -11.80
C HIS A 9 7.08 -17.64 -11.78
N ILE A 10 6.18 -18.35 -12.47
CA ILE A 10 4.74 -18.08 -12.44
C ILE A 10 4.12 -18.30 -11.05
N ALA A 11 4.69 -19.22 -10.26
CA ALA A 11 4.14 -19.64 -8.98
C ALA A 11 4.74 -18.88 -7.79
N TYR A 12 5.99 -18.45 -7.89
CA TYR A 12 6.72 -17.72 -6.86
C TYR A 12 8.02 -17.14 -7.45
N ASP A 13 8.67 -16.26 -6.71
CA ASP A 13 9.96 -15.68 -7.06
C ASP A 13 11.10 -16.65 -6.71
N LEU A 14 11.76 -17.19 -7.72
CA LEU A 14 12.81 -18.20 -7.57
C LEU A 14 14.04 -17.59 -6.88
N GLY A 15 14.41 -18.13 -5.72
CA GLY A 15 15.59 -17.72 -4.95
C GLY A 15 15.37 -16.49 -4.04
N ALA A 16 14.32 -15.70 -4.26
CA ALA A 16 14.07 -14.46 -3.51
C ALA A 16 13.92 -14.70 -2.00
N ALA A 17 13.23 -15.77 -1.60
CA ALA A 17 13.08 -16.14 -0.19
C ALA A 17 14.43 -16.38 0.51
N GLY A 18 15.34 -17.12 -0.14
CA GLY A 18 16.66 -17.41 0.42
C GLY A 18 17.56 -16.17 0.52
N VAL A 19 17.45 -15.23 -0.44
CA VAL A 19 18.10 -13.92 -0.34
C VAL A 19 17.54 -13.14 0.85
N ALA A 20 16.20 -13.07 0.98
CA ALA A 20 15.53 -12.29 2.02
C ALA A 20 15.87 -12.80 3.43
N GLU A 21 15.86 -14.11 3.65
CA GLU A 21 16.21 -14.72 4.95
C GLU A 21 17.67 -14.42 5.34
N ARG A 22 18.61 -14.58 4.40
CA ARG A 22 20.03 -14.28 4.64
C ARG A 22 20.26 -12.80 4.88
N LEU A 23 19.63 -11.93 4.09
CA LEU A 23 19.71 -10.48 4.25
C LEU A 23 19.19 -10.05 5.63
N ALA A 24 18.07 -10.61 6.06
CA ALA A 24 17.47 -10.35 7.37
C ALA A 24 18.41 -10.74 8.52
N LEU A 25 19.08 -11.90 8.42
CA LEU A 25 20.12 -12.32 9.37
C LEU A 25 21.31 -11.36 9.39
N LEU A 26 21.81 -10.95 8.22
CA LEU A 26 22.95 -10.03 8.09
C LEU A 26 22.69 -8.62 8.64
N LEU A 27 21.43 -8.18 8.59
CA LEU A 27 21.00 -6.87 9.07
C LEU A 27 20.42 -6.92 10.49
N GLY A 28 20.15 -8.10 11.04
CA GLY A 28 19.53 -8.25 12.36
C GLY A 28 18.08 -7.75 12.40
N VAL A 29 17.31 -7.97 11.33
CA VAL A 29 15.93 -7.50 11.15
C VAL A 29 14.97 -8.67 10.91
N PRO A 30 13.66 -8.53 11.16
CA PRO A 30 12.69 -9.58 10.82
C PRO A 30 12.50 -9.71 9.30
N ALA A 31 12.26 -10.94 8.83
CA ALA A 31 11.76 -11.22 7.49
C ALA A 31 10.31 -11.73 7.58
N LEU A 32 9.43 -11.19 6.73
CA LEU A 32 8.04 -11.63 6.61
C LEU A 32 7.82 -12.20 5.21
N LEU A 33 7.58 -13.51 5.14
CA LEU A 33 7.41 -14.23 3.89
C LEU A 33 6.03 -14.90 3.84
N THR A 34 5.42 -14.96 2.66
CA THR A 34 4.29 -15.86 2.44
C THR A 34 4.77 -17.31 2.44
N ARG A 35 3.86 -18.22 2.80
CA ARG A 35 4.09 -19.68 2.79
C ARG A 35 3.22 -20.39 1.76
N PHE A 36 2.73 -19.62 0.79
CA PHE A 36 1.84 -20.06 -0.28
C PHE A 36 2.23 -19.38 -1.58
N SER A 37 1.85 -19.99 -2.71
CA SER A 37 2.12 -19.46 -4.05
C SER A 37 1.26 -18.24 -4.35
N ARG A 38 1.80 -17.28 -5.11
CA ARG A 38 1.01 -16.16 -5.65
C ARG A 38 -0.13 -16.58 -6.57
N LEU A 39 -0.08 -17.80 -7.12
CA LEU A 39 -1.19 -18.36 -7.89
C LEU A 39 -2.40 -18.68 -7.01
N LEU A 40 -2.22 -18.90 -5.71
CA LEU A 40 -3.34 -19.04 -4.80
C LEU A 40 -4.05 -17.69 -4.63
N ILE A 41 -3.30 -16.69 -4.19
CA ILE A 41 -3.68 -15.28 -4.12
C ILE A 41 -2.39 -14.46 -4.02
N ASP A 42 -2.27 -13.37 -4.76
CA ASP A 42 -1.06 -12.56 -4.78
C ASP A 42 -1.13 -11.46 -3.70
N PRO A 43 -0.33 -11.54 -2.63
CA PRO A 43 -0.32 -10.50 -1.59
C PRO A 43 0.22 -9.15 -2.09
N ASN A 44 0.89 -9.12 -3.25
CA ASN A 44 1.42 -7.89 -3.83
C ASN A 44 0.46 -7.26 -4.87
N ARG A 45 -0.84 -7.42 -4.63
CA ARG A 45 -1.94 -6.87 -5.43
C ARG A 45 -2.97 -6.20 -4.54
N GLY A 46 -3.60 -5.15 -5.07
CA GLY A 46 -4.79 -4.56 -4.46
C GLY A 46 -5.97 -5.53 -4.48
N LEU A 47 -6.92 -5.36 -3.56
CA LEU A 47 -8.13 -6.20 -3.49
C LEU A 47 -9.03 -6.04 -4.73
N ASP A 48 -8.91 -4.92 -5.44
CA ASP A 48 -9.59 -4.60 -6.69
C ASP A 48 -8.79 -4.97 -7.94
N ASP A 49 -7.58 -5.52 -7.78
CA ASP A 49 -6.73 -5.89 -8.91
C ASP A 49 -7.24 -7.18 -9.58
N PRO A 50 -7.46 -7.18 -10.92
CA PRO A 50 -7.97 -8.35 -11.64
C PRO A 50 -7.01 -9.55 -11.64
N THR A 51 -5.77 -9.34 -11.22
CA THR A 51 -4.73 -10.36 -11.09
C THR A 51 -4.48 -10.81 -9.64
N LEU A 52 -5.28 -10.33 -8.67
CA LEU A 52 -5.25 -10.78 -7.26
C LEU A 52 -5.32 -12.30 -7.16
N VAL A 53 -6.21 -12.92 -7.95
CA VAL A 53 -6.23 -14.38 -8.17
C VAL A 53 -6.02 -14.66 -9.64
N MET A 54 -4.76 -14.89 -10.01
CA MET A 54 -4.32 -14.98 -11.40
C MET A 54 -4.99 -16.12 -12.18
N GLN A 55 -5.77 -15.81 -13.21
CA GLN A 55 -6.48 -16.81 -14.02
C GLN A 55 -5.59 -17.44 -15.10
N ILE A 56 -4.72 -16.64 -15.72
CA ILE A 56 -3.85 -17.03 -16.83
C ILE A 56 -2.45 -16.46 -16.58
N SER A 57 -1.43 -17.33 -16.53
CA SER A 57 -0.04 -16.93 -16.35
C SER A 57 0.84 -17.56 -17.43
N ASP A 58 1.70 -16.77 -18.09
CA ASP A 58 2.53 -17.22 -19.23
C ASP A 58 1.75 -17.93 -20.35
N GLY A 59 0.51 -17.52 -20.59
CA GLY A 59 -0.38 -18.16 -21.58
C GLY A 59 -0.95 -19.51 -21.14
N LEU A 60 -0.72 -19.93 -19.89
CA LEU A 60 -1.30 -21.13 -19.30
C LEU A 60 -2.47 -20.75 -18.38
N ILE A 61 -3.61 -21.44 -18.57
CA ILE A 61 -4.72 -21.40 -17.63
C ILE A 61 -4.28 -22.03 -16.31
N VAL A 62 -4.59 -21.37 -15.19
CA VAL A 62 -4.43 -21.87 -13.82
C VAL A 62 -5.70 -22.63 -13.44
N PRO A 63 -5.70 -23.98 -13.46
CA PRO A 63 -6.94 -24.75 -13.38
C PRO A 63 -7.74 -24.53 -12.09
N GLY A 64 -7.05 -24.32 -10.96
CA GLY A 64 -7.68 -24.04 -9.66
C GLY A 64 -8.21 -22.62 -9.49
N ASN A 65 -8.00 -21.75 -10.47
CA ASN A 65 -8.52 -20.38 -10.46
C ASN A 65 -9.61 -20.18 -11.51
N ALA A 66 -9.58 -20.97 -12.60
CA ALA A 66 -10.53 -20.88 -13.70
C ALA A 66 -11.97 -21.01 -13.21
N GLY A 67 -12.72 -19.91 -13.29
CA GLY A 67 -14.15 -19.88 -12.97
C GLY A 67 -14.48 -19.92 -11.48
N ILE A 68 -13.53 -19.59 -10.59
CA ILE A 68 -13.84 -19.38 -9.18
C ILE A 68 -14.82 -18.22 -9.01
N ASP A 69 -15.66 -18.30 -7.99
CA ASP A 69 -16.64 -17.27 -7.66
C ASP A 69 -16.09 -16.28 -6.61
N GLU A 70 -16.88 -15.26 -6.31
CA GLU A 70 -16.56 -14.24 -5.30
C GLU A 70 -16.39 -14.85 -3.90
N ALA A 71 -17.06 -15.97 -3.60
CA ALA A 71 -16.99 -16.62 -2.29
C ALA A 71 -15.63 -17.31 -2.08
N GLU A 72 -15.12 -18.00 -3.09
CA GLU A 72 -13.77 -18.58 -3.07
C GLU A 72 -12.69 -17.50 -2.98
N VAL A 73 -12.85 -16.37 -3.69
CA VAL A 73 -11.92 -15.24 -3.56
C VAL A 73 -11.95 -14.67 -2.14
N ALA A 74 -13.14 -14.54 -1.54
CA ALA A 74 -13.28 -14.09 -0.15
C ALA A 74 -12.62 -15.05 0.86
N ASP A 75 -12.80 -16.38 0.71
CA ASP A 75 -12.11 -17.37 1.55
C ASP A 75 -10.58 -17.23 1.47
N ARG A 76 -10.05 -17.04 0.26
CA ARG A 76 -8.60 -16.84 0.06
C ARG A 76 -8.12 -15.54 0.69
N ILE A 77 -8.91 -14.47 0.61
CA ILE A 77 -8.60 -13.20 1.26
C ILE A 77 -8.49 -13.40 2.78
N GLU A 78 -9.50 -14.02 3.39
CA GLU A 78 -9.54 -14.23 4.84
C GLU A 78 -8.42 -15.14 5.35
N ARG A 79 -8.10 -16.21 4.62
CA ARG A 79 -7.18 -17.24 5.08
C ARG A 79 -5.71 -16.98 4.76
N TYR A 80 -5.42 -16.22 3.71
CA TYR A 80 -4.05 -16.06 3.21
C TYR A 80 -3.63 -14.60 3.07
N TYR A 81 -4.44 -13.77 2.40
CA TYR A 81 -4.10 -12.37 2.15
C TYR A 81 -4.09 -11.53 3.43
N LEU A 82 -5.19 -11.50 4.17
CA LEU A 82 -5.33 -10.70 5.39
C LEU A 82 -4.33 -11.11 6.48
N PRO A 83 -4.05 -12.41 6.73
CA PRO A 83 -3.04 -12.80 7.70
C PRO A 83 -1.63 -12.32 7.35
N TYR A 84 -1.25 -12.31 6.07
CA TYR A 84 0.02 -11.76 5.61
C TYR A 84 0.10 -10.24 5.88
N HIS A 85 -0.87 -9.46 5.41
CA HIS A 85 -0.85 -8.01 5.62
C HIS A 85 -0.95 -7.64 7.11
N SER A 86 -1.72 -8.40 7.89
CA SER A 86 -1.81 -8.21 9.35
C SER A 86 -0.48 -8.48 10.05
N ALA A 87 0.35 -9.41 9.55
CA ALA A 87 1.68 -9.66 10.09
C ALA A 87 2.62 -8.48 9.80
N VAL A 88 2.53 -7.90 8.60
CA VAL A 88 3.27 -6.68 8.24
C VAL A 88 2.81 -5.50 9.09
N ASP A 89 1.49 -5.28 9.20
CA ASP A 89 0.90 -4.23 10.03
C ASP A 89 1.43 -4.33 11.47
N ARG A 90 1.36 -5.50 12.10
CA ARG A 90 1.88 -5.72 13.47
C ARG A 90 3.37 -5.41 13.61
N ALA A 91 4.20 -5.84 12.65
CA ALA A 91 5.63 -5.57 12.68
C ALA A 91 5.92 -4.07 12.58
N VAL A 92 5.16 -3.36 11.75
CA VAL A 92 5.35 -1.92 11.63
C VAL A 92 4.84 -1.17 12.85
N GLU A 93 3.65 -1.48 13.35
CA GLU A 93 3.11 -0.84 14.56
C GLU A 93 4.04 -1.04 15.76
N ALA A 94 4.65 -2.23 15.90
CA ALA A 94 5.64 -2.48 16.94
C ALA A 94 6.88 -1.55 16.82
N ALA A 95 7.39 -1.34 15.60
CA ALA A 95 8.54 -0.47 15.37
C ALA A 95 8.19 1.02 15.57
N VAL A 96 7.01 1.46 15.14
CA VAL A 96 6.51 2.83 15.38
C VAL A 96 6.31 3.07 16.87
N ALA A 97 5.68 2.15 17.59
CA ALA A 97 5.47 2.24 19.04
C ALA A 97 6.79 2.25 19.82
N ALA A 98 7.84 1.61 19.31
CA ALA A 98 9.20 1.67 19.86
C ALA A 98 9.94 3.00 19.57
N GLY A 99 9.28 3.96 18.91
CA GLY A 99 9.86 5.28 18.58
C GLY A 99 10.82 5.25 17.39
N ARG A 100 10.82 4.16 16.60
CA ARG A 100 11.71 4.01 15.45
C ARG A 100 10.94 3.42 14.25
N PRO A 101 10.14 4.25 13.55
CA PRO A 101 9.40 3.83 12.36
C PRO A 101 10.29 3.05 11.39
N PRO A 102 9.84 1.91 10.85
CA PRO A 102 10.71 1.01 10.11
C PRO A 102 10.95 1.51 8.68
N VAL A 103 12.03 1.01 8.09
CA VAL A 103 12.28 1.07 6.65
C VAL A 103 11.78 -0.24 6.04
N LEU A 104 10.99 -0.17 4.97
CA LEU A 104 10.42 -1.36 4.32
C LEU A 104 11.20 -1.73 3.06
N LEU A 105 11.74 -2.95 3.02
CA LEU A 105 12.42 -3.48 1.85
C LEU A 105 11.69 -4.75 1.37
N SER A 106 11.01 -4.67 0.23
CA SER A 106 10.36 -5.84 -0.38
C SER A 106 11.35 -6.57 -1.28
N MET A 107 11.41 -7.90 -1.19
CA MET A 107 12.31 -8.71 -2.01
C MET A 107 11.57 -9.57 -3.03
N HIS A 108 12.00 -9.46 -4.28
CA HIS A 108 11.47 -10.18 -5.43
C HIS A 108 12.60 -10.67 -6.34
N SER A 109 12.23 -11.46 -7.35
CA SER A 109 13.12 -11.87 -8.42
C SER A 109 12.40 -11.87 -9.76
N PHE A 110 13.15 -11.66 -10.84
CA PHE A 110 12.60 -11.66 -12.19
C PHE A 110 13.38 -12.56 -13.15
N THR A 111 12.71 -13.04 -14.19
CA THR A 111 13.32 -13.87 -15.24
C THR A 111 14.39 -13.11 -16.01
N GLN A 112 15.45 -13.80 -16.42
CA GLN A 112 16.56 -13.22 -17.18
C GLN A 112 16.21 -12.76 -18.60
N ALA A 113 15.07 -13.22 -19.12
CA ALA A 113 14.52 -12.80 -20.39
C ALA A 113 12.99 -12.76 -20.32
N TRP A 114 12.39 -11.90 -21.15
CA TRP A 114 10.95 -11.83 -21.35
C TRP A 114 10.61 -11.94 -22.83
N LYS A 115 9.83 -12.96 -23.20
CA LYS A 115 9.47 -13.23 -24.60
C LYS A 115 10.67 -13.23 -25.56
N GLY A 116 11.80 -13.78 -25.10
CA GLY A 116 13.05 -13.84 -25.86
C GLY A 116 13.93 -12.59 -25.81
N VAL A 117 13.47 -11.49 -25.20
CA VAL A 117 14.26 -10.27 -25.00
C VAL A 117 15.05 -10.39 -23.70
N PRO A 118 16.40 -10.36 -23.73
CA PRO A 118 17.22 -10.37 -22.53
C PRO A 118 16.98 -9.14 -21.66
N ARG A 119 17.01 -9.32 -20.33
CA ARG A 119 16.96 -8.24 -19.36
C ARG A 119 18.37 -8.04 -18.78
N PRO A 120 19.07 -6.94 -19.10
CA PRO A 120 20.50 -6.81 -18.83
C PRO A 120 20.79 -6.55 -17.35
N TRP A 121 19.83 -5.99 -16.62
CA TRP A 121 19.95 -5.65 -15.20
C TRP A 121 20.17 -6.90 -14.34
N ALA A 122 21.16 -6.85 -13.46
CA ALA A 122 21.37 -7.88 -12.45
C ALA A 122 20.43 -7.69 -11.26
N VAL A 123 20.09 -6.42 -10.97
CA VAL A 123 19.17 -6.01 -9.91
C VAL A 123 18.40 -4.77 -10.35
N GLY A 124 17.12 -4.69 -9.99
CA GLY A 124 16.27 -3.51 -10.12
C GLY A 124 15.87 -2.96 -8.75
N VAL A 125 15.81 -1.65 -8.61
CA VAL A 125 15.16 -0.98 -7.47
C VAL A 125 13.91 -0.29 -7.97
N LEU A 126 12.77 -0.70 -7.42
CA LEU A 126 11.44 -0.25 -7.80
C LEU A 126 10.89 0.60 -6.66
N TRP A 127 10.36 1.76 -7.04
CA TRP A 127 9.91 2.77 -6.10
C TRP A 127 8.95 3.75 -6.76
N ASP A 128 8.17 4.44 -5.94
CA ASP A 128 7.18 5.42 -6.38
C ASP A 128 7.74 6.85 -6.28
N LYS A 129 7.34 7.63 -5.27
CA LYS A 129 7.79 9.02 -5.08
C LYS A 129 8.78 9.22 -3.94
N ASP A 130 8.82 8.30 -2.97
CA ASP A 130 9.66 8.44 -1.78
C ASP A 130 11.13 8.09 -2.12
N PRO A 131 12.04 9.10 -2.14
CA PRO A 131 13.41 8.87 -2.57
C PRO A 131 14.31 8.33 -1.46
N ARG A 132 13.85 8.33 -0.20
CA ARG A 132 14.71 8.26 0.99
C ARG A 132 15.46 6.93 1.08
N LEU A 133 14.85 5.83 0.66
CA LEU A 133 15.51 4.53 0.57
C LEU A 133 16.01 4.24 -0.86
N ALA A 134 15.15 4.47 -1.85
CA ALA A 134 15.39 4.02 -3.22
C ALA A 134 16.63 4.65 -3.86
N LEU A 135 16.79 5.98 -3.76
CA LEU A 135 17.93 6.65 -4.41
C LEU A 135 19.28 6.27 -3.77
N PRO A 136 19.45 6.30 -2.43
CA PRO A 136 20.69 5.85 -1.81
C PRO A 136 20.99 4.37 -2.08
N LEU A 137 19.96 3.51 -2.15
CA LEU A 137 20.13 2.10 -2.47
C LEU A 137 20.61 1.89 -3.91
N LEU A 138 20.00 2.61 -4.88
CA LEU A 138 20.44 2.64 -6.28
C LEU A 138 21.91 3.07 -6.39
N GLU A 139 22.29 4.16 -5.73
CA GLU A 139 23.67 4.64 -5.76
C GLU A 139 24.64 3.62 -5.15
N GLY A 140 24.26 2.98 -4.03
CA GLY A 140 25.04 1.91 -3.42
C GLY A 140 25.23 0.71 -4.35
N LEU A 141 24.17 0.24 -5.01
CA LEU A 141 24.22 -0.89 -5.94
C LEU A 141 25.02 -0.59 -7.20
N LYS A 142 24.96 0.64 -7.72
CA LYS A 142 25.76 1.06 -8.89
C LYS A 142 27.28 1.04 -8.63
N THR A 143 27.71 0.96 -7.36
CA THR A 143 29.14 0.80 -7.04
C THR A 143 29.66 -0.63 -7.23
N ILE A 144 28.77 -1.61 -7.41
CA ILE A 144 29.16 -3.01 -7.61
C ILE A 144 29.72 -3.17 -9.04
N PRO A 145 30.98 -3.63 -9.20
CA PRO A 145 31.59 -3.73 -10.52
C PRO A 145 30.94 -4.86 -11.34
N GLY A 146 30.79 -4.62 -12.65
CA GLY A 146 30.37 -5.64 -13.60
C GLY A 146 28.88 -5.96 -13.63
N ILE A 147 28.03 -5.17 -12.96
CA ILE A 147 26.58 -5.32 -13.02
C ILE A 147 25.89 -4.09 -13.60
N GLU A 148 24.76 -4.30 -14.25
CA GLU A 148 23.83 -3.22 -14.61
C GLU A 148 22.70 -3.16 -13.57
N VAL A 149 22.41 -1.96 -13.07
CA VAL A 149 21.38 -1.71 -12.06
C VAL A 149 20.19 -1.01 -12.71
N GLY A 150 19.01 -1.58 -12.55
CA GLY A 150 17.75 -1.03 -13.03
C GLY A 150 17.13 -0.04 -12.05
N ASP A 151 16.70 1.11 -12.54
CA ASP A 151 15.82 2.05 -11.83
C ASP A 151 14.41 1.92 -12.41
N ASN A 152 13.46 1.39 -11.62
CA ASN A 152 12.10 1.09 -12.07
C ASN A 152 12.04 0.25 -13.36
N VAL A 153 12.95 -0.72 -13.47
CA VAL A 153 12.98 -1.76 -14.51
C VAL A 153 13.38 -3.11 -13.89
N PRO A 154 12.87 -4.25 -14.40
CA PRO A 154 12.01 -4.40 -15.57
C PRO A 154 10.53 -4.04 -15.34
N TYR A 155 10.14 -3.76 -14.10
CA TYR A 155 8.81 -3.28 -13.74
C TYR A 155 8.92 -1.92 -13.04
N SER A 156 7.82 -1.16 -13.03
CA SER A 156 7.71 0.07 -12.25
C SER A 156 7.22 -0.23 -10.84
N GLY A 157 7.73 0.49 -9.83
CA GLY A 157 7.21 0.48 -8.46
C GLY A 157 6.01 1.40 -8.25
N GLN A 158 5.49 2.04 -9.30
CA GLN A 158 4.33 2.94 -9.24
C GLN A 158 3.02 2.14 -9.29
N LEU A 159 2.80 1.27 -8.31
CA LEU A 159 1.69 0.32 -8.28
C LEU A 159 0.72 0.67 -7.16
N LYS A 160 -0.54 0.94 -7.52
CA LYS A 160 -1.58 1.19 -6.53
C LYS A 160 -1.98 -0.12 -5.86
N GLY A 161 -2.07 -0.12 -4.53
CA GLY A 161 -2.62 -1.23 -3.76
C GLY A 161 -1.66 -2.42 -3.56
N ASP A 162 -0.44 -2.36 -4.09
CA ASP A 162 0.57 -3.37 -3.80
C ASP A 162 1.07 -3.28 -2.34
N THR A 163 1.96 -4.19 -1.94
CA THR A 163 2.43 -4.29 -0.54
C THR A 163 3.08 -2.99 -0.07
N LEU A 164 3.92 -2.38 -0.91
CA LEU A 164 4.64 -1.16 -0.54
C LEU A 164 3.75 0.08 -0.61
N TYR A 165 2.77 0.14 -1.51
CA TYR A 165 1.76 1.18 -1.49
C TYR A 165 0.99 1.17 -0.18
N ARG A 166 0.47 0.01 0.22
CA ARG A 166 -0.31 -0.16 1.44
C ARG A 166 0.50 0.18 2.69
N HIS A 167 1.70 -0.40 2.81
CA HIS A 167 2.45 -0.37 4.06
C HIS A 167 3.48 0.76 4.14
N GLY A 168 3.99 1.20 3.00
CA GLY A 168 4.99 2.28 2.86
C GLY A 168 4.35 3.59 2.46
N THR A 169 3.84 3.68 1.23
CA THR A 169 3.35 4.93 0.61
C THR A 169 2.23 5.60 1.42
N VAL A 170 1.17 4.85 1.74
CA VAL A 170 0.01 5.37 2.50
C VAL A 170 0.40 5.80 3.92
N ARG A 171 1.50 5.26 4.46
CA ARG A 171 1.93 5.46 5.85
C ARG A 171 3.15 6.37 5.97
N GLY A 172 3.68 6.88 4.86
CA GLY A 172 4.82 7.78 4.84
C GLY A 172 6.14 7.17 5.32
N LEU A 173 6.29 5.84 5.19
CA LEU A 173 7.50 5.13 5.62
C LEU A 173 8.47 4.97 4.45
N ALA A 174 9.77 5.14 4.71
CA ALA A 174 10.78 4.94 3.68
C ALA A 174 10.75 3.49 3.19
N HIS A 175 10.65 3.31 1.87
CA HIS A 175 10.49 1.98 1.29
C HIS A 175 11.12 1.86 -0.10
N ALA A 176 11.42 0.63 -0.49
CA ALA A 176 11.83 0.26 -1.83
C ALA A 176 11.57 -1.23 -2.06
N LEU A 177 11.35 -1.62 -3.31
CA LEU A 177 11.28 -3.00 -3.74
C LEU A 177 12.56 -3.33 -4.51
N VAL A 178 13.19 -4.45 -4.19
CA VAL A 178 14.36 -4.95 -4.92
C VAL A 178 13.98 -6.19 -5.70
N GLU A 179 14.38 -6.21 -6.97
CA GLU A 179 14.20 -7.28 -7.93
C GLU A 179 15.58 -7.84 -8.29
N VAL A 180 15.94 -9.05 -7.88
CA VAL A 180 17.21 -9.68 -8.32
C VAL A 180 16.94 -10.61 -9.50
N ARG A 181 17.80 -10.57 -10.53
CA ARG A 181 17.62 -11.45 -11.69
C ARG A 181 17.79 -12.91 -11.26
N GLN A 182 16.77 -13.72 -11.49
CA GLN A 182 16.62 -15.01 -10.80
C GLN A 182 17.77 -15.99 -11.10
N ASP A 183 18.38 -15.94 -12.31
CA ASP A 183 19.50 -16.82 -12.69
C ASP A 183 20.71 -16.65 -11.77
N LEU A 184 20.84 -15.49 -11.12
CA LEU A 184 21.92 -15.17 -10.19
C LEU A 184 21.67 -15.70 -8.76
N ILE A 185 20.47 -16.20 -8.47
CA ILE A 185 20.04 -16.58 -7.11
C ILE A 185 19.30 -17.93 -7.06
N LEU A 186 19.39 -18.76 -8.12
CA LEU A 186 18.81 -20.10 -8.10
C LEU A 186 19.49 -21.04 -7.09
N GLY A 187 20.79 -20.84 -6.83
CA GLY A 187 21.58 -21.64 -5.88
C GLY A 187 21.96 -20.89 -4.62
N ASP A 188 22.31 -21.62 -3.57
CA ASP A 188 22.66 -21.09 -2.25
C ASP A 188 23.81 -20.08 -2.28
N GLU A 189 24.83 -20.33 -3.12
CA GLU A 189 25.99 -19.44 -3.27
C GLU A 189 25.56 -18.06 -3.81
N GLY A 190 24.78 -18.04 -4.89
CA GLY A 190 24.26 -16.81 -5.46
C GLY A 190 23.32 -16.06 -4.51
N GLN A 191 22.50 -16.79 -3.73
CA GLN A 191 21.66 -16.17 -2.70
C GLN A 191 22.49 -15.53 -1.58
N ALA A 192 23.56 -16.17 -1.14
CA ALA A 192 24.47 -15.61 -0.15
C ALA A 192 25.20 -14.37 -0.69
N GLU A 193 25.74 -14.44 -1.90
CA GLU A 193 26.42 -13.34 -2.57
C GLU A 193 25.52 -12.11 -2.72
N TRP A 194 24.27 -12.31 -3.16
CA TRP A 194 23.31 -11.21 -3.31
C TRP A 194 22.82 -10.66 -1.98
N ALA A 195 22.63 -11.51 -0.96
CA ALA A 195 22.31 -11.05 0.38
C ALA A 195 23.43 -10.17 0.96
N GLU A 196 24.70 -10.54 0.78
CA GLU A 196 25.85 -9.75 1.22
C GLU A 196 25.94 -8.39 0.50
N ARG A 197 25.77 -8.38 -0.83
CA ARG A 197 25.74 -7.14 -1.63
C ARG A 197 24.65 -6.18 -1.19
N LEU A 198 23.43 -6.70 -0.99
CA LEU A 198 22.30 -5.92 -0.51
C LEU A 198 22.52 -5.44 0.93
N ALA A 199 23.10 -6.27 1.80
CA ALA A 199 23.42 -5.89 3.16
C ALA A 199 24.47 -4.77 3.21
N GLU A 200 25.51 -4.83 2.37
CA GLU A 200 26.51 -3.77 2.27
C GLU A 200 25.89 -2.46 1.79
N ALA A 201 25.06 -2.51 0.74
CA ALA A 201 24.35 -1.33 0.24
C ALA A 201 23.45 -0.74 1.33
N MET A 202 22.64 -1.55 2.01
CA MET A 202 21.78 -1.12 3.10
C MET A 202 22.56 -0.51 4.27
N ARG A 203 23.70 -1.09 4.67
CA ARG A 203 24.57 -0.51 5.71
C ARG A 203 25.08 0.87 5.32
N LYS A 204 25.47 1.07 4.06
CA LYS A 204 25.86 2.40 3.55
C LYS A 204 24.70 3.40 3.66
N VAL A 205 23.49 3.00 3.27
CA VAL A 205 22.28 3.85 3.37
C VAL A 205 21.96 4.20 4.82
N MET A 206 21.99 3.23 5.74
CA MET A 206 21.74 3.47 7.16
C MET A 206 22.80 4.36 7.81
N ASN A 207 24.08 4.22 7.43
CA ASN A 207 25.18 5.01 7.97
C ASN A 207 25.22 6.44 7.42
N ALA A 208 24.57 6.72 6.29
CA ALA A 208 24.52 8.06 5.71
C ALA A 208 23.67 9.05 6.53
N GLY A 209 22.88 8.57 7.50
CA GLY A 209 22.16 9.42 8.46
C GLY A 209 20.98 10.21 7.91
N GLY A 210 20.42 9.79 6.75
CA GLY A 210 19.23 10.41 6.16
C GLY A 210 17.95 10.16 6.98
N PRO A 211 16.82 10.83 6.64
CA PRO A 211 15.56 10.77 7.38
C PRO A 211 14.78 9.45 7.14
N LEU A 212 15.46 8.31 7.13
CA LEU A 212 14.90 6.98 6.84
C LEU A 212 13.77 6.58 7.80
N HIS A 213 13.86 7.00 9.06
CA HIS A 213 12.90 6.68 10.11
C HIS A 213 11.85 7.78 10.33
N ALA A 214 11.84 8.84 9.52
CA ALA A 214 10.80 9.85 9.58
C ALA A 214 9.50 9.35 8.93
N ILE A 215 8.36 9.83 9.41
CA ILE A 215 7.07 9.60 8.76
C ILE A 215 6.79 10.82 7.86
N GLU A 216 6.92 10.65 6.55
CA GLU A 216 6.78 11.71 5.55
C GLU A 216 5.95 11.21 4.36
N LEU A 217 4.84 11.91 4.06
CA LEU A 217 3.96 11.54 2.95
C LEU A 217 4.47 12.16 1.65
N HIS A 218 4.94 11.30 0.74
CA HIS A 218 5.36 11.69 -0.61
C HIS A 218 4.25 11.51 -1.66
N GLY A 219 3.15 10.85 -1.31
CA GLY A 219 2.08 10.47 -2.24
C GLY A 219 2.50 9.39 -3.23
N SER A 220 1.68 9.18 -4.25
CA SER A 220 1.90 8.18 -5.31
C SER A 220 1.74 8.79 -6.70
N HIS A 221 2.44 8.24 -7.70
CA HIS A 221 2.15 8.55 -9.12
C HIS A 221 0.77 8.03 -9.56
N THR A 222 0.14 7.15 -8.78
CA THR A 222 -1.19 6.60 -9.05
C THR A 222 -2.33 7.43 -8.45
N ASP A 223 -2.01 8.51 -7.71
CA ASP A 223 -3.01 9.40 -7.14
C ASP A 223 -3.78 10.15 -8.24
N PRO A 224 -5.07 10.49 -8.02
CA PRO A 224 -5.86 11.24 -8.99
C PRO A 224 -5.19 12.56 -9.38
N LYS A 225 -4.98 12.77 -10.69
CA LYS A 225 -4.44 14.04 -11.22
C LYS A 225 -5.40 15.17 -10.85
N GLY A 226 -4.97 16.03 -9.92
CA GLY A 226 -5.80 17.11 -9.35
C GLY A 226 -5.68 17.25 -7.84
N VAL A 227 -5.18 16.22 -7.14
CA VAL A 227 -4.63 16.37 -5.79
C VAL A 227 -3.27 17.04 -5.96
N LYS A 228 -3.17 18.33 -5.67
CA LYS A 228 -1.88 19.01 -5.65
C LYS A 228 -1.00 18.33 -4.62
N GLU A 229 0.14 17.81 -5.06
CA GLU A 229 1.23 17.39 -4.19
C GLU A 229 1.52 18.48 -3.15
N VAL A 230 1.46 18.13 -1.87
CA VAL A 230 2.09 18.92 -0.81
C VAL A 230 3.43 18.26 -0.51
N ALA A 231 4.32 18.24 -1.51
CA ALA A 231 5.73 17.97 -1.23
C ALA A 231 6.33 19.23 -0.56
N PRO A 232 7.12 19.09 0.52
CA PRO A 232 7.82 20.23 1.11
C PRO A 232 8.88 20.72 0.13
N LYS A 233 8.71 21.94 -0.39
CA LYS A 233 9.72 22.58 -1.24
C LYS A 233 10.97 22.92 -0.41
N PRO A 234 12.18 22.83 -0.98
CA PRO A 234 13.38 23.32 -0.32
C PRO A 234 13.20 24.81 -0.03
N SER A 235 13.36 25.19 1.23
CA SER A 235 13.07 26.54 1.73
C SER A 235 13.87 27.58 0.96
N LYS A 236 13.18 28.43 0.20
CA LYS A 236 13.73 29.76 -0.12
C LYS A 236 13.71 30.56 1.17
N LYS A 237 14.87 31.13 1.53
CA LYS A 237 15.00 32.04 2.69
C LYS A 237 13.87 33.07 2.64
N GLY A 238 12.93 33.00 3.59
CA GLY A 238 12.00 34.09 3.89
C GLY A 238 10.49 33.83 3.78
N GLU A 239 9.99 32.61 3.59
CA GLU A 239 8.55 32.33 3.66
C GLU A 239 8.18 31.70 5.01
N GLN A 240 7.25 32.35 5.73
CA GLN A 240 6.71 31.86 6.99
C GLN A 240 6.00 30.51 6.75
N LEU A 241 6.47 29.47 7.46
CA LEU A 241 5.74 28.21 7.64
C LEU A 241 4.32 28.54 8.13
N MET A 242 3.31 27.96 7.49
CA MET A 242 1.92 28.07 7.94
C MET A 242 1.85 27.61 9.39
N ASP A 243 1.51 28.53 10.29
CA ASP A 243 1.47 28.21 11.70
C ASP A 243 0.30 27.23 11.98
N GLU A 244 0.42 26.51 13.09
CA GLU A 244 -0.53 25.47 13.46
C GLU A 244 -1.97 26.00 13.57
N LYS A 245 -2.15 27.24 14.02
CA LYS A 245 -3.47 27.86 14.10
C LYS A 245 -4.05 28.07 12.70
N THR A 246 -3.27 28.62 11.77
CA THR A 246 -3.71 28.76 10.37
C THR A 246 -4.07 27.41 9.74
N ARG A 247 -3.30 26.34 10.01
CA ARG A 247 -3.64 24.98 9.57
C ARG A 247 -4.99 24.51 10.09
N VAL A 248 -5.21 24.62 11.41
CA VAL A 248 -6.46 24.22 12.07
C VAL A 248 -7.66 25.01 11.52
N GLU A 249 -7.49 26.31 11.26
CA GLU A 249 -8.53 27.15 10.67
C GLU A 249 -8.94 26.70 9.26
N LEU A 250 -7.97 26.32 8.44
CA LEU A 250 -8.21 25.81 7.08
C LEU A 250 -8.87 24.42 7.09
N GLU A 251 -8.42 23.50 7.94
CA GLU A 251 -9.03 22.18 8.10
C GLU A 251 -10.48 22.29 8.57
N ALA A 252 -10.74 23.16 9.56
CA ALA A 252 -12.09 23.44 10.02
C ALA A 252 -12.96 24.08 8.93
N ALA A 253 -12.40 24.97 8.10
CA ALA A 253 -13.10 25.56 6.96
C ALA A 253 -13.47 24.51 5.90
N ALA A 254 -12.54 23.60 5.58
CA ALA A 254 -12.79 22.50 4.65
C ALA A 254 -13.88 21.54 5.17
N PHE A 255 -13.84 21.19 6.46
CA PHE A 255 -14.88 20.35 7.08
C PHE A 255 -16.26 21.03 7.03
N ARG A 256 -16.35 22.32 7.37
CA ARG A 256 -17.61 23.08 7.25
C ARG A 256 -18.13 23.07 5.81
N ARG A 257 -17.26 23.23 4.82
CA ARG A 257 -17.64 23.21 3.39
C ARG A 257 -18.16 21.84 2.95
N LEU A 258 -17.54 20.75 3.42
CA LEU A 258 -18.03 19.39 3.16
C LEU A 258 -19.43 19.18 3.76
N VAL A 259 -19.62 19.58 5.02
CA VAL A 259 -20.92 19.47 5.70
C VAL A 259 -21.99 20.24 4.95
N GLU A 260 -21.71 21.49 4.54
CA GLU A 260 -22.62 22.29 3.74
C GLU A 260 -22.96 21.63 2.40
N HIS A 261 -21.95 21.13 1.68
CA HIS A 261 -22.17 20.42 0.42
C HIS A 261 -23.08 19.19 0.58
N LEU A 262 -22.91 18.41 1.65
CA LEU A 262 -23.74 17.25 1.93
C LEU A 262 -25.18 17.60 2.35
N ARG A 263 -25.42 18.81 2.86
CA ARG A 263 -26.77 19.33 3.14
C ARG A 263 -27.49 19.74 1.87
N GLU A 264 -26.77 20.35 0.92
CA GLU A 264 -27.30 20.67 -0.42
C GLU A 264 -27.65 19.40 -1.21
N ARG A 265 -26.86 18.34 -1.03
CA ARG A 265 -27.02 17.04 -1.71
C ARG A 265 -27.92 16.06 -0.96
N SER A 266 -29.12 16.49 -0.61
CA SER A 266 -30.14 15.64 0.05
C SER A 266 -30.63 14.47 -0.82
N ASP A 267 -30.39 14.52 -2.14
CA ASP A 267 -30.60 13.43 -3.09
C ASP A 267 -29.71 12.21 -2.78
N VAL A 268 -28.49 12.44 -2.27
CA VAL A 268 -27.54 11.37 -1.96
C VAL A 268 -27.86 10.75 -0.60
N GLN A 269 -28.34 9.51 -0.61
CA GLN A 269 -28.73 8.81 0.61
C GLN A 269 -27.51 8.33 1.40
N ASN A 270 -27.64 8.21 2.72
CA ASN A 270 -26.56 7.70 3.56
C ASN A 270 -26.13 6.28 3.16
N LEU A 271 -27.06 5.44 2.70
CA LEU A 271 -26.74 4.09 2.26
C LEU A 271 -25.81 4.10 1.03
N GLU A 272 -26.07 4.98 0.06
CA GLU A 272 -25.22 5.13 -1.13
C GLU A 272 -23.83 5.64 -0.76
N LEU A 273 -23.73 6.59 0.18
CA LEU A 273 -22.45 7.05 0.70
C LEU A 273 -21.67 5.90 1.38
N MET A 274 -22.37 5.07 2.17
CA MET A 274 -21.75 3.89 2.78
C MET A 274 -21.29 2.86 1.74
N GLU A 275 -22.10 2.57 0.71
CA GLU A 275 -21.77 1.60 -0.35
C GLU A 275 -20.60 2.07 -1.23
N LEU A 276 -20.53 3.36 -1.57
CA LEU A 276 -19.53 3.91 -2.50
C LEU A 276 -18.23 4.37 -1.81
N ALA A 277 -18.33 4.96 -0.63
CA ALA A 277 -17.23 5.69 0.00
C ALA A 277 -16.88 5.18 1.42
N GLY A 278 -17.64 4.23 1.96
CA GLY A 278 -17.36 3.65 3.29
C GLY A 278 -17.65 4.57 4.48
N PHE A 279 -18.26 5.73 4.28
CA PHE A 279 -18.73 6.62 5.35
C PHE A 279 -20.02 7.35 4.94
N CYS A 280 -20.76 7.90 5.91
CA CYS A 280 -21.94 8.73 5.63
C CYS A 280 -22.06 9.91 6.62
N ARG A 281 -23.16 10.68 6.54
CA ARG A 281 -23.41 11.82 7.44
C ARG A 281 -23.41 11.42 8.92
N ASN A 282 -23.92 10.23 9.26
CA ASN A 282 -23.88 9.73 10.64
C ASN A 282 -22.45 9.43 11.12
N CYS A 283 -21.55 9.01 10.23
CA CYS A 283 -20.14 8.81 10.57
C CYS A 283 -19.48 10.16 10.89
N LEU A 284 -19.76 11.21 10.09
CA LEU A 284 -19.28 12.57 10.37
C LEU A 284 -19.76 13.09 11.73
N SER A 285 -21.02 12.81 12.10
CA SER A 285 -21.55 13.14 13.43
C SER A 285 -20.83 12.37 14.54
N GLY A 286 -20.52 11.10 14.32
CA GLY A 286 -19.73 10.29 15.25
C GLY A 286 -18.33 10.86 15.47
N TRP A 287 -17.61 11.19 14.39
CA TRP A 287 -16.28 11.78 14.47
C TRP A 287 -16.28 13.14 15.19
N TYR A 288 -17.31 13.97 14.95
CA TYR A 288 -17.45 15.24 15.66
C TYR A 288 -17.64 15.03 17.17
N GLN A 289 -18.47 14.05 17.55
CA GLN A 289 -18.70 13.71 18.95
C GLN A 289 -17.42 13.17 19.62
N GLU A 290 -16.69 12.29 18.95
CA GLU A 290 -15.41 11.74 19.42
C GLU A 290 -14.37 12.85 19.61
N ALA A 291 -14.22 13.74 18.63
CA ALA A 291 -13.31 14.88 18.72
C ALA A 291 -13.68 15.86 19.85
N ALA A 292 -14.99 16.05 20.12
CA ALA A 292 -15.44 16.84 21.26
C ALA A 292 -15.09 16.16 22.59
N ALA A 293 -15.30 14.85 22.69
CA ALA A 293 -14.99 14.08 23.89
C ALA A 293 -13.50 14.10 24.23
N GLU A 294 -12.61 14.02 23.23
CA GLU A 294 -11.15 14.16 23.40
C GLU A 294 -10.74 15.53 23.96
N LYS A 295 -11.55 16.57 23.72
CA LYS A 295 -11.35 17.92 24.26
C LYS A 295 -12.10 18.16 25.56
N GLY A 296 -12.72 17.14 26.14
CA GLY A 296 -13.53 17.24 27.36
C GLY A 296 -14.85 18.00 27.16
N VAL A 297 -15.30 18.16 25.92
CA VAL A 297 -16.57 18.81 25.58
C VAL A 297 -17.63 17.74 25.37
N SER A 298 -18.68 17.77 26.19
CA SER A 298 -19.82 16.86 26.03
C SER A 298 -20.72 17.33 24.89
N VAL A 299 -20.87 16.50 23.86
CA VAL A 299 -21.84 16.70 22.77
C VAL A 299 -22.68 15.43 22.67
N SER A 300 -24.00 15.57 22.73
CA SER A 300 -24.91 14.43 22.57
C SER A 300 -24.96 13.96 21.12
N LYS A 301 -25.43 12.73 20.90
CA LYS A 301 -25.56 12.16 19.56
C LYS A 301 -26.50 12.98 18.67
N ASP A 302 -27.57 13.53 19.24
CA ASP A 302 -28.56 14.30 18.50
C ASP A 302 -28.04 15.71 18.16
N GLU A 303 -27.30 16.34 19.07
CA GLU A 303 -26.59 17.60 18.79
C GLU A 303 -25.54 17.42 17.69
N ALA A 304 -24.72 16.36 17.75
CA ALA A 304 -23.72 16.08 16.72
C ALA A 304 -24.35 15.79 15.35
N ARG A 305 -25.52 15.15 15.33
CA ARG A 305 -26.33 14.98 14.12
C ARG A 305 -26.86 16.31 13.61
N GLU A 306 -27.48 17.11 14.46
CA GLU A 306 -27.99 18.42 14.05
C GLU A 306 -26.89 19.33 13.49
N ILE A 307 -25.68 19.27 14.07
CA ILE A 307 -24.49 19.97 13.56
C ILE A 307 -24.12 19.51 12.14
N VAL A 308 -24.27 18.23 11.78
CA VAL A 308 -23.96 17.75 10.42
C VAL A 308 -25.14 17.98 9.47
N TYR A 309 -26.35 17.64 9.89
CA TYR A 309 -27.56 17.70 9.06
C TYR A 309 -28.12 19.13 8.88
N GLY A 310 -27.73 20.08 9.74
CA GLY A 310 -28.25 21.45 9.74
C GLY A 310 -29.69 21.60 10.24
N MET A 311 -30.28 20.51 10.72
CA MET A 311 -31.60 20.42 11.34
C MET A 311 -31.69 19.12 12.15
N PRO A 312 -32.69 18.96 13.04
CA PRO A 312 -32.89 17.73 13.77
C PRO A 312 -32.97 16.50 12.85
N TYR A 313 -32.27 15.42 13.19
CA TYR A 313 -32.14 14.24 12.34
C TYR A 313 -33.50 13.64 11.95
N GLU A 314 -34.44 13.56 12.88
CA GLU A 314 -35.79 13.04 12.61
C GLU A 314 -36.56 13.93 11.61
N ALA A 315 -36.35 15.25 11.65
CA ALA A 315 -36.93 16.17 10.68
C ALA A 315 -36.30 16.02 9.29
N TRP A 316 -34.98 15.79 9.22
CA TRP A 316 -34.29 15.49 7.96
C TRP A 316 -34.78 14.17 7.37
N LYS A 317 -34.86 13.13 8.21
CA LYS A 317 -35.35 11.80 7.84
C LYS A 317 -36.77 11.85 7.27
N ALA A 318 -37.68 12.57 7.92
CA ALA A 318 -39.05 12.73 7.45
C ALA A 318 -39.14 13.47 6.09
N LYS A 319 -38.20 14.38 5.78
CA LYS A 319 -38.23 15.20 4.57
C LYS A 319 -37.48 14.59 3.38
N PHE A 320 -36.38 13.89 3.62
CA PHE A 320 -35.39 13.57 2.59
C PHE A 320 -34.95 12.11 2.57
N GLN A 321 -35.22 11.33 3.61
CA GLN A 321 -34.84 9.92 3.61
C GLN A 321 -35.85 9.12 2.79
N THR A 322 -35.38 8.51 1.71
CA THR A 322 -36.18 7.61 0.89
C THR A 322 -36.14 6.19 1.47
N GLU A 323 -37.22 5.43 1.31
CA GLU A 323 -37.19 4.00 1.58
C GLU A 323 -36.20 3.33 0.63
N ALA A 324 -35.34 2.47 1.17
CA ALA A 324 -34.42 1.68 0.35
C ALA A 324 -35.25 0.83 -0.61
N GLN A 325 -35.09 1.02 -1.92
CA GLN A 325 -35.76 0.16 -2.88
C GLN A 325 -35.28 -1.29 -2.68
N PRO A 326 -36.19 -2.28 -2.65
CA PRO A 326 -35.79 -3.66 -2.58
C PRO A 326 -34.94 -3.98 -3.81
N LYS A 327 -33.66 -4.32 -3.59
CA LYS A 327 -32.79 -4.81 -4.67
C LYS A 327 -33.50 -6.02 -5.31
N PRO A 328 -33.72 -6.05 -6.64
CA PRO A 328 -34.24 -7.23 -7.28
C PRO A 328 -33.29 -8.39 -6.98
N ARG A 329 -33.83 -9.48 -6.40
CA ARG A 329 -33.10 -10.73 -6.23
C ARG A 329 -32.46 -11.07 -7.58
N LYS A 330 -31.13 -11.03 -7.66
CA LYS A 330 -30.39 -11.56 -8.82
C LYS A 330 -30.90 -12.99 -9.01
N ARG A 331 -31.57 -13.24 -10.13
CA ARG A 331 -31.92 -14.60 -10.55
C ARG A 331 -30.60 -15.33 -10.76
N ALA A 332 -30.46 -16.47 -10.09
CA ALA A 332 -29.38 -17.40 -10.36
C ALA A 332 -29.45 -17.82 -11.84
N SER A 333 -28.36 -17.58 -12.55
CA SER A 333 -27.99 -18.21 -13.83
C SER A 333 -26.49 -18.10 -13.97
#